data_AF-A0A7C5BA16-F1
#
_entry.id   AF-A0A7C5BA16-F1
#
_cell.length_a   1.000
_cell.length_b   1.000
_cell.length_c   1.000
_cell.angle_alpha   90.00
_cell.angle_beta   90.00
_cell.angle_gamma   90.00
#
_symmetry.space_group_name_H-M   'P 1'
#
loop_
_entity.id
_entity.type
_entity.pdbx_description
1 polymer ?
#
loop_
_entity_poly.entity_id
_entity_poly.type
_entity_poly.pdbx_seq_one_letter_code
_entity_poly.pdbx_strand_id
1 'polypeptide(L)'
;MMEILFETTVIERNISNTFYFGMAIITIIATYLMFQQRLVRFSSLLWLISGTIDLLWESFLFFQGQREYSGIMSVFELLYHALTEAGPGLIIMVIMAEKLKLIDLTKFREVKK
;
A
#
# COMPACT_ATOMS: atom_id res chain seq x y z
N MET A 1 13.69 -26.79 18.35
CA MET A 1 12.42 -26.05 18.17
C MET A 1 12.54 -24.54 18.43
N MET A 2 13.76 -24.01 18.64
CA MET A 2 14.01 -22.57 18.77
C MET A 2 14.77 -22.01 17.55
N GLU A 3 15.33 -22.85 16.68
CA GLU A 3 16.11 -22.43 15.49
C GLU A 3 15.24 -21.94 14.33
N ILE A 4 14.02 -22.46 14.15
CA ILE A 4 13.10 -22.03 13.06
C ILE A 4 12.66 -20.57 13.24
N LEU A 5 12.69 -20.03 14.47
CA LEU A 5 12.33 -18.63 14.75
C LEU A 5 13.45 -17.64 14.42
N PHE A 6 14.69 -18.12 14.23
CA PHE A 6 15.87 -17.29 13.97
C PHE A 6 16.53 -17.59 12.62
N GLU A 7 15.95 -18.48 11.81
CA GLU A 7 16.30 -18.54 10.39
C GLU A 7 15.97 -17.18 9.77
N THR A 8 17.01 -16.42 9.42
CA THR A 8 16.88 -15.23 8.58
C THR A 8 16.39 -15.70 7.22
N THR A 9 15.07 -15.80 7.07
CA THR A 9 14.45 -15.98 5.76
C THR A 9 14.71 -14.71 4.98
N VAL A 10 15.69 -14.77 4.07
CA VAL A 10 15.87 -13.72 3.06
C VAL A 10 14.66 -13.81 2.15
N ILE A 11 13.82 -12.77 2.17
CA ILE A 11 12.67 -12.69 1.29
C ILE A 11 13.18 -12.21 -0.07
N GLU A 12 13.73 -13.14 -0.86
CA GLU A 12 14.09 -12.88 -2.25
C GLU A 12 12.81 -12.67 -3.07
N ARG A 13 12.54 -11.41 -3.38
CA ARG A 13 11.42 -11.00 -4.20
C ARG A 13 11.90 -10.92 -5.65
N ASN A 14 11.76 -12.04 -6.39
CA ASN A 14 11.87 -12.03 -7.86
C ASN A 14 10.63 -11.36 -8.47
N ILE A 15 10.49 -10.05 -8.23
CA ILE A 15 9.37 -9.26 -8.71
C ILE A 15 9.62 -8.93 -10.18
N SER A 16 8.77 -9.49 -11.05
CA SER A 16 8.73 -9.07 -12.46
C SER A 16 8.27 -7.61 -12.59
N ASN A 17 8.77 -6.90 -13.60
CA ASN A 17 8.28 -5.58 -14.02
C ASN A 17 6.74 -5.53 -14.17
N THR A 18 6.10 -6.68 -14.46
CA THR A 18 4.63 -6.81 -14.52
C THR A 18 3.95 -6.50 -13.20
N PHE A 19 4.54 -6.87 -12.06
CA PHE A 19 3.99 -6.58 -10.74
C PHE A 19 4.04 -5.09 -10.42
N TYR A 20 5.18 -4.44 -10.67
CA TYR A 20 5.33 -2.99 -10.57
C TYR A 20 4.26 -2.29 -11.42
N PHE A 21 4.12 -2.67 -12.68
CA PHE A 21 3.10 -2.11 -13.55
C PHE A 21 1.67 -2.34 -13.03
N GLY A 22 1.38 -3.53 -12.49
CA GLY A 22 0.09 -3.85 -11.87
C GLY A 22 -0.24 -2.95 -10.68
N MET A 23 0.72 -2.73 -9.77
CA MET A 23 0.52 -1.84 -8.62
C MET A 23 0.29 -0.39 -9.04
N ALA A 24 0.99 0.09 -10.07
CA ALA A 24 0.73 1.40 -10.65
C ALA A 24 -0.72 1.52 -11.19
N ILE A 25 -1.22 0.50 -11.89
CA ILE A 25 -2.61 0.48 -12.38
C ILE A 25 -3.60 0.52 -11.21
N ILE A 26 -3.39 -0.31 -10.18
CA ILE A 26 -4.25 -0.34 -8.99
C ILE A 26 -4.25 1.04 -8.30
N THR A 27 -3.10 1.68 -8.22
CA THR A 27 -2.94 3.04 -7.68
C THR A 27 -3.76 4.07 -8.46
N ILE A 28 -3.72 4.02 -9.79
CA ILE A 28 -4.51 4.89 -10.66
C ILE A 28 -6.01 4.64 -10.45
N ILE A 29 -6.42 3.38 -10.37
CA ILE A 29 -7.83 3.00 -10.13
C ILE A 29 -8.30 3.51 -8.77
N ALA A 30 -7.52 3.31 -7.71
CA ALA A 30 -7.83 3.79 -6.37
C ALA A 30 -7.97 5.32 -6.33
N THR A 31 -7.04 6.02 -6.97
CA THR A 31 -7.04 7.48 -7.12
C THR A 31 -8.31 7.94 -7.84
N TYR A 32 -8.63 7.33 -8.98
CA TYR A 32 -9.86 7.62 -9.72
C TYR A 32 -11.11 7.41 -8.87
N LEU A 33 -11.20 6.29 -8.14
CA LEU A 33 -12.35 5.97 -7.30
C LEU A 33 -12.51 6.95 -6.13
N MET A 34 -11.43 7.36 -5.46
CA MET A 34 -11.55 8.32 -4.35
C MET A 34 -12.09 9.68 -4.81
N PHE A 35 -11.68 10.16 -6.00
CA PHE A 35 -12.23 11.38 -6.59
C PHE A 35 -13.68 11.20 -7.01
N GLN A 36 -14.00 10.10 -7.67
CA GLN A 36 -15.36 9.78 -8.13
C GLN A 36 -16.35 9.69 -6.97
N GLN A 37 -15.93 9.12 -5.83
CA GLN A 37 -16.73 9.00 -4.61
C GLN A 37 -16.66 10.22 -3.69
N ARG A 38 -15.84 11.23 -4.01
CA ARG A 38 -15.61 12.42 -3.16
C ARG A 38 -15.14 12.07 -1.75
N LEU A 39 -14.31 11.05 -1.65
CA LEU A 39 -13.71 10.61 -0.39
C LEU A 39 -12.23 10.98 -0.33
N VAL A 40 -11.80 12.02 -1.04
CA VAL A 40 -10.37 12.32 -1.25
C VAL A 40 -9.64 12.47 0.09
N ARG A 41 -10.09 13.34 1.00
CA ARG A 41 -9.45 13.51 2.31
C ARG A 41 -9.37 12.24 3.13
N PHE A 42 -10.48 11.50 3.20
CA PHE A 42 -10.56 10.27 3.98
C PHE A 42 -9.66 9.18 3.39
N SER A 43 -9.72 8.96 2.08
CA SER A 43 -8.88 8.02 1.36
C SER A 43 -7.40 8.40 1.41
N SER A 44 -7.06 9.69 1.31
CA SER A 44 -5.68 10.16 1.47
C SER A 44 -5.14 9.93 2.88
N LEU A 45 -5.97 10.08 3.92
CA LEU A 45 -5.57 9.76 5.29
C LEU A 45 -5.32 8.25 5.46
N LEU A 46 -6.23 7.41 4.95
CA LEU A 46 -6.04 5.95 4.95
C LEU A 46 -4.77 5.54 4.20
N TRP A 47 -4.53 6.16 3.04
CA TRP A 47 -3.33 5.92 2.25
C TRP A 47 -2.07 6.31 3.02
N LEU A 48 -2.06 7.48 3.65
CA LEU A 48 -0.91 7.95 4.42
C LEU A 48 -0.62 7.04 5.61
N ILE A 49 -1.65 6.61 6.35
CA ILE A 49 -1.48 5.68 7.49
C ILE A 49 -0.94 4.34 6.99
N SER A 50 -1.57 3.77 5.96
CA SER A 50 -1.20 2.49 5.38
C SER A 50 0.24 2.51 4.84
N GLY A 51 0.57 3.53 4.06
CA GLY A 51 1.91 3.70 3.52
C GLY A 51 2.97 4.00 4.58
N THR A 52 2.61 4.63 5.70
CA THR A 52 3.54 4.81 6.83
C THR A 52 3.82 3.48 7.53
N ILE A 53 2.78 2.66 7.76
CA ILE A 53 2.93 1.32 8.35
C ILE A 53 3.81 0.45 7.45
N ASP A 54 3.53 0.47 6.14
CA ASP A 54 4.28 -0.31 5.15
C ASP A 54 5.73 0.18 5.03
N LEU A 55 5.95 1.50 5.03
CA LEU A 55 7.29 2.08 5.04
C LEU A 55 8.10 1.64 6.27
N LEU A 56 7.49 1.66 7.46
CA LEU A 56 8.14 1.22 8.69
C LEU A 56 8.45 -0.28 8.64
N TRP A 57 7.53 -1.08 8.13
CA TRP A 57 7.69 -2.52 7.96
C TRP A 57 8.82 -2.87 6.99
N GLU A 58 8.78 -2.31 5.77
CA GLU A 58 9.79 -2.53 4.74
C GLU A 58 11.17 -2.01 5.18
N SER A 59 11.23 -0.85 5.85
CA SER A 59 12.48 -0.33 6.42
C SER A 59 13.04 -1.28 7.48
N PHE A 60 12.19 -1.80 8.37
CA PHE A 60 12.62 -2.75 9.39
C PHE A 60 13.19 -4.03 8.79
N LEU A 61 12.52 -4.61 7.79
CA LEU A 61 13.02 -5.79 7.08
C LEU A 61 14.32 -5.52 6.33
N PHE A 62 14.45 -4.34 5.72
CA PHE A 62 15.67 -3.90 5.04
C PHE A 62 16.85 -3.77 6.00
N PHE A 63 16.66 -3.10 7.15
CA PHE A 63 17.72 -2.95 8.15
C PHE A 63 18.14 -4.28 8.80
N GLN A 64 17.25 -5.28 8.83
CA GLN A 64 17.57 -6.64 9.29
C GLN A 64 18.25 -7.52 8.24
N GLY A 65 18.47 -7.01 7.02
CA GLY A 65 19.02 -7.82 5.92
C GLY A 65 18.06 -8.92 5.43
N GLN A 66 16.79 -8.87 5.83
CA GLN A 66 15.75 -9.81 5.38
C GLN A 66 15.12 -9.39 4.04
N ARG A 67 15.43 -8.17 3.59
CA ARG A 67 14.92 -7.57 2.36
C ARG A 67 16.07 -6.99 1.55
N GLU A 68 16.20 -7.46 0.32
CA GLU A 68 17.15 -6.93 -0.64
C GLU A 68 16.41 -6.10 -1.69
N TYR A 69 16.95 -4.91 -1.98
CA TYR A 69 16.53 -4.10 -3.12
C TYR A 69 17.72 -3.84 -4.03
N SER A 70 17.45 -3.48 -5.27
CA SER A 70 18.47 -3.23 -6.28
C SER A 70 19.35 -2.02 -5.91
N GLY A 71 20.54 -2.27 -5.33
CA GLY A 71 21.61 -1.32 -4.98
C GLY A 71 21.24 0.18 -4.97
N ILE A 72 21.55 0.87 -6.06
CA ILE A 72 21.43 2.35 -6.21
C ILE A 72 19.97 2.86 -6.15
N MET A 73 18.98 2.03 -6.50
CA MET A 73 17.56 2.42 -6.52
C MET A 73 16.76 1.90 -5.33
N SER A 74 17.42 1.27 -4.36
CA SER A 74 16.79 0.68 -3.17
C SER A 74 15.81 1.60 -2.44
N VAL A 75 16.17 2.88 -2.27
CA VAL A 75 15.30 3.88 -1.62
C VAL A 75 14.04 4.16 -2.45
N PHE A 76 14.18 4.26 -3.78
CA PHE A 76 13.04 4.50 -4.67
C PHE A 76 12.13 3.29 -4.76
N GLU A 77 12.72 2.09 -4.80
CA GLU A 77 11.99 0.82 -4.81
C GLU A 77 11.19 0.66 -3.50
N LEU A 78 11.81 0.94 -2.35
CA LEU A 78 11.15 0.92 -1.04
C LEU A 78 10.02 1.97 -0.95
N LEU A 79 10.25 3.20 -1.39
CA LEU A 79 9.20 4.22 -1.42
C LEU A 79 8.06 3.85 -2.37
N TYR A 80 8.38 3.24 -3.51
CA TYR A 80 7.40 2.79 -4.47
C TYR A 80 6.50 1.72 -3.85
N HIS A 81 7.07 0.72 -3.18
CA HIS A 81 6.30 -0.32 -2.47
C HIS A 81 5.42 0.31 -1.39
N ALA A 82 5.99 1.13 -0.50
CA ALA A 82 5.24 1.79 0.56
C ALA A 82 4.04 2.61 0.06
N LEU A 83 4.17 3.24 -1.10
CA LEU A 83 3.10 4.05 -1.69
C LEU A 83 2.07 3.23 -2.47
N THR A 84 2.41 2.05 -3.01
CA THR A 84 1.57 1.35 -3.97
C THR A 84 1.05 -0.01 -3.52
N GLU A 85 1.71 -0.65 -2.54
CA GLU A 85 1.40 -2.01 -2.10
C GLU A 85 0.15 -2.03 -1.19
N ALA A 86 0.11 -1.18 -0.15
CA ALA A 86 -0.93 -1.25 0.88
C ALA A 86 -2.08 -0.22 0.71
N GLY A 87 -1.74 1.04 0.39
CA GLY A 87 -2.70 2.15 0.35
C GLY A 87 -3.82 2.02 -0.69
N PRO A 88 -3.48 1.83 -1.98
CA PRO A 88 -4.47 1.70 -3.05
C PRO A 88 -5.47 0.57 -2.84
N GLY A 89 -4.98 -0.61 -2.43
CA GLY A 89 -5.83 -1.77 -2.13
C GLY A 89 -6.83 -1.47 -1.03
N LEU A 90 -6.38 -0.82 0.05
CA LEU A 90 -7.24 -0.42 1.16
C LEU A 90 -8.35 0.55 0.73
N ILE A 91 -8.03 1.56 -0.09
CA ILE A 91 -9.03 2.49 -0.62
C ILE A 91 -10.10 1.75 -1.41
N ILE A 92 -9.69 0.86 -2.31
CA ILE A 92 -10.60 0.08 -3.14
C ILE A 92 -11.51 -0.80 -2.27
N MET A 93 -10.94 -1.50 -1.28
CA MET A 93 -11.69 -2.35 -0.36
C MET A 93 -12.74 -1.55 0.41
N VAL A 94 -12.37 -0.38 0.95
CA VAL A 94 -13.28 0.47 1.72
C VAL A 94 -14.43 1.00 0.86
N ILE A 95 -14.14 1.42 -0.37
CA ILE A 95 -15.18 1.85 -1.32
C ILE A 95 -16.10 0.68 -1.71
N MET A 96 -15.55 -0.52 -1.91
CA MET A 96 -16.37 -1.70 -2.20
C MET A 96 -17.22 -2.13 -1.01
N ALA A 97 -16.68 -2.07 0.21
CA ALA A 97 -17.42 -2.35 1.43
C ALA A 97 -18.62 -1.39 1.60
N GLU A 98 -18.45 -0.11 1.28
CA GLU A 98 -19.55 0.86 1.24
C GLU A 98 -20.60 0.48 0.17
N LYS A 99 -20.17 0.13 -1.05
CA LYS A 99 -21.09 -0.31 -2.12
C LYS A 99 -21.89 -1.56 -1.76
N LEU A 100 -21.29 -2.46 -1.00
CA LEU A 100 -21.93 -3.65 -0.45
C LEU A 100 -22.77 -3.37 0.81
N LYS A 101 -22.87 -2.11 1.23
CA LYS A 101 -23.60 -1.66 2.44
C LYS A 101 -23.09 -2.27 3.74
N LEU A 102 -21.81 -2.65 3.79
CA LEU A 102 -21.15 -3.13 5.02
C LEU A 102 -20.77 -1.97 5.94
N ILE A 103 -20.50 -0.79 5.38
CA ILE A 103 -20.12 0.43 6.08
C ILE A 103 -20.82 1.64 5.45
N ASP A 104 -20.96 2.73 6.22
CA ASP A 104 -21.48 4.02 5.74
C ASP A 104 -20.38 5.09 5.77
N LEU A 105 -20.04 5.64 4.60
CA LEU A 105 -19.03 6.68 4.45
C LEU A 105 -19.64 8.06 4.16
N THR A 106 -20.96 8.21 4.24
CA THR A 106 -21.68 9.44 3.88
C THR A 106 -21.13 10.67 4.60
N LYS A 107 -20.76 10.54 5.88
CA LYS A 107 -20.21 11.62 6.70
C LYS A 107 -18.81 12.08 6.28
N PHE A 108 -18.06 11.23 5.56
CA PHE A 108 -16.70 11.51 5.11
C PHE A 108 -16.66 12.08 3.69
N ARG A 109 -17.80 12.13 2.99
CA ARG A 109 -17.88 12.67 1.63
C ARG A 109 -17.75 14.19 1.64
N GLU A 110 -16.98 14.70 0.69
CA GLU A 110 -16.78 16.13 0.52
C GLU A 110 -18.02 16.79 -0.08
N VAL A 111 -18.41 17.93 0.51
CA VAL A 111 -19.52 18.75 0.03
C VAL A 111 -19.12 19.43 -1.28
N LYS A 112 -20.02 19.42 -2.27
CA LYS A 112 -19.85 20.20 -3.50
C LYS A 112 -19.74 21.68 -3.13
N LYS A 113 -18.60 22.30 -3.44
CA LYS A 113 -18.51 23.76 -3.53
C LYS A 113 -19.32 24.26 -4.71
#